data_AF-A0A1Z9NIM3-F1
#
_entry.id   AF-A0A1Z9NIM3-F1
#
_cell.length_a   1.000
_cell.length_b   1.000
_cell.length_c   1.000
_cell.angle_alpha   90.00
_cell.angle_beta   90.00
_cell.angle_gamma   90.00
#
_symmetry.space_group_name_H-M   'P 1'
#
loop_
_entity.id
_entity.type
_entity.pdbx_description
1 polymer ?
#
loop_
_entity_poly.entity_id
_entity_poly.type
_entity_poly.pdbx_seq_one_letter_code
_entity_poly.pdbx_strand_id
1 'polypeptide(L)'
;MGDHTNWSEEEFKAYLCLYAADSNFEFHIEEKKLIESKFSPEVIEKIKEVTDDLNDHQRSRIIVDYVKSKKYTESQIDDLLKEMKEVYLSDGSFDQYEQSIYNMLKKIIKI
;
A
#
# COMPACT_ATOMS: atom_id res chain seq x y z
N MET A 1 -9.01 14.73 11.22
CA MET A 1 -8.43 14.73 9.86
C MET A 1 -7.09 14.07 9.98
N GLY A 2 -6.96 12.81 9.56
CA GLY A 2 -5.72 12.07 9.74
C GLY A 2 -4.59 12.68 8.92
N ASP A 3 -3.41 12.85 9.52
CA ASP A 3 -2.18 13.41 8.96
C ASP A 3 -1.52 12.48 7.91
N HIS A 4 -2.31 11.93 6.98
CA HIS A 4 -1.81 11.00 5.95
C HIS A 4 -0.82 11.67 5.01
N THR A 5 -0.91 12.98 4.79
CA THR A 5 0.06 13.76 4.01
C THR A 5 1.45 13.86 4.66
N ASN A 6 1.55 13.62 5.97
CA ASN A 6 2.79 13.62 6.74
C ASN A 6 3.39 12.23 6.92
N TRP A 7 2.77 11.18 6.36
CA TRP A 7 3.33 9.84 6.39
C TRP A 7 4.69 9.78 5.70
N SER A 8 5.59 9.02 6.32
CA SER A 8 6.85 8.60 5.73
C SER A 8 6.58 7.65 4.56
N GLU A 9 7.56 7.47 3.69
CA GLU A 9 7.42 6.56 2.56
C GLU A 9 7.12 5.12 3.01
N GLU A 10 7.72 4.69 4.13
CA GLU A 10 7.45 3.38 4.75
C GLU A 10 6.00 3.24 5.23
N GLU A 11 5.45 4.27 5.89
CA GLU A 11 4.06 4.30 6.35
C GLU A 11 3.08 4.26 5.18
N PHE A 12 3.39 4.99 4.10
CA PHE A 12 2.60 4.97 2.88
C PHE A 12 2.67 3.62 2.17
N LYS A 13 3.86 3.02 2.05
CA LYS A 13 4.07 1.67 1.52
C LYS A 13 3.25 0.65 2.32
N ALA A 14 3.29 0.69 3.65
CA ALA A 14 2.49 -0.19 4.52
C ALA A 14 0.98 -0.04 4.27
N TYR A 15 0.52 1.21 4.09
CA TYR A 15 -0.87 1.49 3.76
C TYR A 15 -1.30 0.91 2.41
N LEU A 16 -0.47 1.03 1.38
CA LEU A 16 -0.75 0.44 0.06
C LEU A 16 -0.90 -1.08 0.14
N CYS A 17 -0.03 -1.75 0.92
CA CYS A 17 -0.11 -3.19 1.15
C CYS A 17 -1.42 -3.58 1.85
N LEU A 18 -1.77 -2.87 2.93
CA LEU A 18 -2.99 -3.11 3.70
C LEU A 18 -4.25 -2.89 2.85
N TYR A 19 -4.29 -1.80 2.10
CA TYR A 19 -5.41 -1.47 1.23
C TYR A 19 -5.63 -2.53 0.16
N ALA A 20 -4.55 -3.04 -0.44
CA ALA A 20 -4.62 -4.05 -1.46
C ALA A 20 -5.03 -5.42 -0.91
N ALA A 21 -4.53 -5.81 0.27
CA ALA A 21 -4.94 -7.02 0.98
C ALA A 21 -6.43 -6.97 1.38
N ASP A 22 -6.93 -5.81 1.83
CA ASP A 22 -8.33 -5.62 2.21
C ASP A 22 -9.27 -5.62 0.99
N SER A 23 -8.83 -5.00 -0.12
CA SER A 23 -9.59 -4.94 -1.37
C SER A 23 -9.69 -6.27 -2.09
N ASN A 24 -8.82 -7.24 -1.80
CA ASN A 24 -8.78 -8.52 -2.50
C ASN A 24 -9.91 -9.49 -2.12
N PHE A 25 -10.78 -9.17 -1.14
CA PHE A 25 -11.89 -10.01 -0.62
C PHE A 25 -11.49 -11.42 -0.09
N GLU A 26 -10.34 -11.95 -0.46
CA GLU A 26 -9.67 -13.11 0.10
C GLU A 26 -8.44 -12.63 0.87
N PHE A 27 -8.65 -12.24 2.13
CA PHE A 27 -7.56 -11.92 3.05
C PHE A 27 -6.86 -13.22 3.44
N HIS A 28 -5.74 -13.56 2.79
CA HIS A 28 -4.99 -14.78 3.10
C HIS A 28 -4.02 -14.54 4.27
N ILE A 29 -3.84 -15.57 5.11
CA ILE A 29 -2.94 -15.52 6.29
C ILE A 29 -1.50 -15.17 5.88
N GLU A 30 -1.09 -15.56 4.68
CA GLU A 30 0.24 -15.29 4.13
C GLU A 30 0.45 -13.81 3.81
N GLU A 31 -0.58 -13.08 3.34
CA GLU A 31 -0.49 -11.64 3.08
C GLU A 31 -0.25 -10.87 4.37
N LYS A 32 -0.98 -11.24 5.43
CA LYS A 32 -0.80 -10.65 6.76
C LYS A 32 0.62 -10.90 7.27
N LYS A 33 1.12 -12.14 7.17
CA LYS A 33 2.47 -12.49 7.60
C LYS A 33 3.54 -11.74 6.82
N LEU A 34 3.35 -11.53 5.52
CA LEU A 34 4.32 -10.78 4.73
C LEU A 34 4.33 -9.31 5.13
N ILE A 35 3.17 -8.68 5.29
CA ILE A 35 3.07 -7.29 5.77
C ILE A 35 3.72 -7.16 7.16
N GLU A 36 3.43 -8.09 8.08
CA GLU A 36 4.04 -8.16 9.42
C GLU A 36 5.55 -8.44 9.40
N SER A 37 6.09 -9.06 8.34
CA SER A 37 7.52 -9.30 8.14
C SER A 37 8.23 -8.07 7.56
N LYS A 38 7.53 -7.26 6.76
CA LYS A 38 8.11 -6.08 6.07
C LYS A 38 8.00 -4.78 6.86
N PHE A 39 6.97 -4.64 7.69
CA PHE A 39 6.70 -3.43 8.44
C PHE A 39 6.58 -3.73 9.93
N SER A 40 7.03 -2.79 10.76
CA SER A 40 6.85 -2.90 12.21
C SER A 40 5.37 -2.95 12.58
N PRO A 41 4.99 -3.73 13.61
CA PRO A 41 3.61 -3.82 14.07
C PRO A 41 3.04 -2.44 14.45
N GLU A 42 3.86 -1.54 14.97
CA GLU A 42 3.46 -0.15 15.28
C GLU A 42 3.00 0.63 14.04
N VAL A 43 3.68 0.46 12.90
CA VAL A 43 3.29 1.11 11.64
C VAL A 43 1.99 0.52 11.13
N ILE A 44 1.87 -0.80 11.14
CA ILE A 44 0.66 -1.50 10.70
C ILE A 44 -0.55 -1.09 11.53
N GLU A 45 -0.41 -1.08 12.86
CA GLU A 45 -1.47 -0.70 13.79
C GLU A 45 -1.86 0.77 13.61
N LYS A 46 -0.89 1.69 13.52
CA LYS A 46 -1.14 3.10 13.26
C LYS A 46 -1.91 3.34 11.97
N ILE A 47 -1.51 2.68 10.89
CA ILE A 47 -2.19 2.80 9.60
C ILE A 47 -3.60 2.22 9.68
N LYS A 48 -3.77 1.05 10.33
CA LYS A 48 -5.08 0.46 10.55
C LYS A 48 -5.98 1.38 11.36
N GLU A 49 -5.53 1.91 12.50
CA GLU A 49 -6.34 2.83 13.31
C GLU A 49 -6.85 4.05 12.51
N VAL A 50 -6.03 4.56 11.58
CA VAL A 50 -6.42 5.70 10.73
C VAL A 50 -7.39 5.29 9.62
N THR A 51 -7.37 4.03 9.17
CA THR A 51 -8.03 3.58 7.94
C THR A 51 -9.16 2.58 8.15
N ASP A 52 -9.27 1.97 9.33
CA ASP A 52 -10.30 0.98 9.69
C ASP A 52 -11.70 1.60 9.68
N ASP A 53 -11.82 2.84 10.16
CA ASP A 53 -13.08 3.61 10.16
C ASP A 53 -13.39 4.25 8.78
N LEU A 54 -12.50 4.13 7.80
CA LEU A 54 -12.64 4.77 6.50
C LEU A 54 -13.30 3.87 5.45
N ASN A 55 -14.26 4.46 4.74
CA ASN A 55 -14.92 3.83 3.59
C ASN A 55 -13.98 3.77 2.36
N ASP A 56 -14.25 2.89 1.40
CA ASP A 56 -13.47 2.71 0.15
C ASP A 56 -13.13 4.03 -0.58
N HIS A 57 -14.10 4.94 -0.67
CA HIS A 57 -13.90 6.25 -1.29
C HIS A 57 -12.89 7.12 -0.54
N GLN A 58 -12.84 7.04 0.79
CA GLN A 58 -11.89 7.81 1.59
C GLN A 58 -10.51 7.16 1.54
N ARG A 59 -10.45 5.84 1.58
CA ARG A 59 -9.21 5.08 1.46
C ARG A 59 -8.50 5.32 0.12
N SER A 60 -9.21 5.18 -1.00
CA SER A 60 -8.66 5.50 -2.32
C SER A 60 -8.22 6.96 -2.44
N ARG A 61 -8.94 7.89 -1.80
CA ARG A 61 -8.58 9.31 -1.78
C ARG A 61 -7.26 9.58 -1.04
N ILE A 62 -6.95 8.85 0.04
CA ILE A 62 -5.65 8.97 0.73
C ILE A 62 -4.49 8.70 -0.22
N ILE A 63 -4.61 7.65 -1.05
CA ILE A 63 -3.58 7.29 -2.04
C ILE A 63 -3.33 8.46 -2.99
N VAL A 64 -4.41 9.01 -3.55
CA VAL A 64 -4.35 10.14 -4.49
C VAL A 64 -3.82 11.40 -3.82
N ASP A 65 -4.25 11.70 -2.59
CA ASP A 65 -3.85 12.90 -1.86
C ASP A 65 -2.36 12.86 -1.46
N TYR A 66 -1.88 11.71 -1.01
CA TYR A 66 -0.45 11.50 -0.70
C TYR A 66 0.44 11.72 -1.94
N VAL A 67 0.10 11.06 -3.04
CA VAL A 67 0.82 11.15 -4.32
C VAL A 67 0.82 12.60 -4.83
N LYS A 68 -0.32 13.29 -4.75
CA LYS A 68 -0.44 14.72 -5.13
C LYS A 68 0.34 15.64 -4.22
N SER A 69 0.27 15.43 -2.90
CA SER A 69 0.93 16.27 -1.89
C SER A 69 2.45 16.22 -2.04
N LYS A 70 3.00 15.02 -2.24
CA LYS A 70 4.42 14.79 -2.50
C LYS A 70 4.85 15.12 -3.93
N LYS A 71 3.91 15.54 -4.80
CA LYS A 71 4.13 15.86 -6.23
C LYS A 71 4.84 14.73 -6.97
N TYR A 72 4.44 13.49 -6.71
CA TYR A 72 4.97 12.34 -7.44
C TYR A 72 4.70 12.52 -8.93
N THR A 73 5.75 12.43 -9.73
CA THR A 73 5.64 12.30 -11.18
C THR A 73 5.26 10.86 -11.54
N GLU A 74 4.72 10.66 -12.75
CA GLU A 74 4.45 9.30 -13.27
C GLU A 74 5.68 8.39 -13.19
N SER A 75 6.88 8.95 -13.39
CA SER A 75 8.13 8.20 -13.26
C SER A 75 8.42 7.77 -11.82
N GLN A 76 8.14 8.63 -10.83
CA GLN A 76 8.34 8.26 -9.42
C GLN A 76 7.29 7.28 -8.92
N ILE A 77 6.07 7.34 -9.49
CA ILE A 77 5.05 6.31 -9.26
C ILE A 77 5.52 4.97 -9.81
N ASP A 78 6.09 4.95 -11.02
CA ASP A 78 6.64 3.73 -11.62
C ASP A 78 7.79 3.18 -10.80
N ASP A 79 8.69 4.05 -10.31
CA ASP A 79 9.78 3.68 -9.39
C ASP A 79 9.24 3.11 -8.07
N LEU A 80 8.24 3.75 -7.46
CA LEU A 80 7.60 3.25 -6.23
C LEU A 80 6.94 1.87 -6.43
N LEU A 81 6.24 1.69 -7.56
CA LEU A 81 5.64 0.42 -7.93
C LEU A 81 6.70 -0.66 -8.17
N LYS A 82 7.83 -0.28 -8.77
CA LYS A 82 8.96 -1.16 -9.02
C LYS A 82 9.66 -1.54 -7.71
N GLU A 83 9.90 -0.59 -6.81
CA GLU A 83 10.43 -0.84 -5.47
C GLU A 83 9.53 -1.79 -4.69
N MET A 84 8.21 -1.55 -4.69
CA MET A 84 7.26 -2.46 -4.06
C MET A 84 7.39 -3.86 -4.65
N LYS A 85 7.42 -3.96 -5.98
CA LYS A 85 7.63 -5.23 -6.68
C LYS A 85 8.94 -5.91 -6.31
N GLU A 86 10.05 -5.18 -6.14
CA GLU A 86 11.34 -5.73 -5.71
C GLU A 86 11.31 -6.18 -4.24
N VAL A 87 10.64 -5.43 -3.37
CA VAL A 87 10.42 -5.80 -1.96
C VAL A 87 9.67 -7.13 -1.85
N TYR A 88 8.67 -7.32 -2.72
CA TYR A 88 7.85 -8.52 -2.87
C TYR A 88 8.63 -9.71 -3.44
N LEU A 89 9.33 -9.51 -4.57
CA LEU A 89 10.19 -10.53 -5.18
C LEU A 89 11.37 -11.01 -4.32
N SER A 90 11.72 -10.29 -3.25
CA SER A 90 12.86 -10.63 -2.39
C SER A 90 12.71 -11.96 -1.65
N ASP A 91 11.51 -12.53 -1.54
CA ASP A 91 11.27 -13.85 -0.93
C ASP A 91 11.39 -15.01 -1.94
N GLY A 92 11.64 -14.70 -3.23
CA GLY A 92 11.97 -15.68 -4.27
C GLY A 92 10.79 -16.13 -5.15
N SER A 93 9.56 -15.75 -4.80
CA SER A 93 8.36 -16.07 -5.60
C SER A 93 7.49 -14.83 -5.78
N PHE A 94 7.28 -14.41 -7.03
CA PHE A 94 6.31 -13.37 -7.37
C PHE A 94 4.91 -13.99 -7.48
N ASP A 95 4.32 -14.24 -6.32
CA ASP A 95 3.06 -14.95 -6.20
C ASP A 95 1.89 -14.19 -6.84
N GLN A 96 0.80 -14.89 -7.13
CA GLN A 96 -0.40 -14.30 -7.72
C GLN A 96 -0.95 -13.14 -6.86
N TYR A 97 -0.67 -13.15 -5.56
CA TYR A 97 -1.04 -12.10 -4.63
C TYR A 97 -0.23 -10.80 -4.86
N GLU A 98 1.09 -10.89 -5.04
CA GLU A 98 1.97 -9.74 -5.32
C GLU A 98 1.61 -9.08 -6.64
N GLN A 99 1.22 -9.91 -7.61
CA GLN A 99 0.66 -9.48 -8.87
C GLN A 99 -0.67 -8.74 -8.71
N SER A 100 -1.58 -9.24 -7.86
CA SER A 100 -2.86 -8.58 -7.58
C SER A 100 -2.67 -7.24 -6.90
N ILE A 101 -1.84 -7.15 -5.85
CA ILE A 101 -1.51 -5.89 -5.18
C ILE A 101 -0.89 -4.90 -6.17
N TYR A 102 0.12 -5.34 -6.92
CA TYR A 102 0.79 -4.51 -7.92
C TYR A 102 -0.19 -3.99 -8.98
N ASN A 103 -1.09 -4.85 -9.49
CA ASN A 103 -2.09 -4.46 -10.49
C ASN A 103 -3.15 -3.51 -9.93
N MET A 104 -3.57 -3.69 -8.68
CA MET A 104 -4.50 -2.80 -7.97
C MET A 104 -3.89 -1.41 -7.82
N LEU A 105 -2.65 -1.34 -7.29
CA LEU A 105 -1.91 -0.09 -7.10
C LEU A 105 -1.68 0.62 -8.43
N LYS A 106 -1.27 -0.11 -9.47
CA LYS A 106 -1.11 0.44 -10.81
C LYS A 106 -2.41 1.05 -11.33
N LYS A 107 -3.58 0.43 -11.09
CA LYS A 107 -4.88 0.99 -11.52
C LYS A 107 -5.28 2.26 -10.76
N ILE A 108 -4.93 2.35 -9.48
CA ILE A 108 -5.32 3.49 -8.63
C ILE A 108 -4.44 4.70 -8.86
N ILE A 109 -3.13 4.46 -9.01
CA ILE A 109 -2.14 5.54 -9.10
C ILE A 109 -1.97 6.00 -10.55
N LYS A 110 -2.10 5.11 -11.52
CA LYS A 110 -2.06 5.44 -12.96
C LYS A 110 -3.46 5.89 -13.41
N ILE A 111 -3.76 7.16 -13.15
CA ILE A 111 -4.96 7.87 -13.64
C ILE A 111 -4.67 8.44 -15.03
#